data_AF-A0A946FL55-F1
#
_entry.id   AF-A0A946FL55-F1
#
_cell.length_a   1.000
_cell.length_b   1.000
_cell.length_c   1.000
_cell.angle_alpha   90.00
_cell.angle_beta   90.00
_cell.angle_gamma   90.00
#
_symmetry.space_group_name_H-M   'P 1'
#
loop_
_entity.id
_entity.type
_entity.pdbx_description
1 polymer ?
#
loop_
_entity_poly.entity_id
_entity_poly.type
_entity_poly.pdbx_seq_one_letter_code
_entity_poly.pdbx_strand_id
1 'polypeptide(L)'
;MKNNNANVLDRLEAARGAIKRADKALDQDQAPDIRAVETEVDLAAAAATSLDANAARETRPALLNLVADLNALHARIKKERNATADLLGSLSTQRRAVSAYARHPNA
;
A
#
# COMPACT_ATOMS: atom_id res chain seq x y z
N MET A 1 -14.15 -25.19 22.34
CA MET A 1 -13.80 -23.81 21.93
C MET A 1 -13.35 -23.90 20.49
N LYS A 2 -14.07 -23.28 19.55
CA LYS A 2 -13.69 -23.32 18.12
C LYS A 2 -12.34 -22.60 17.96
N ASN A 3 -11.55 -23.07 17.00
CA ASN A 3 -10.13 -22.73 16.80
C ASN A 3 -9.97 -21.29 16.27
N ASN A 4 -10.29 -20.29 17.11
CA ASN A 4 -10.26 -18.87 16.76
C ASN A 4 -8.87 -18.41 16.29
N ASN A 5 -7.82 -19.06 16.78
CA ASN A 5 -6.44 -18.79 16.40
C ASN A 5 -6.19 -19.07 14.90
N ALA A 6 -6.64 -20.23 14.39
CA ALA A 6 -6.52 -20.58 12.98
C ALA A 6 -7.22 -19.55 12.07
N ASN A 7 -8.42 -19.11 12.45
CA ASN A 7 -9.16 -18.08 11.71
C ASN A 7 -8.39 -16.74 11.67
N VAL A 8 -7.75 -16.32 12.78
CA VAL A 8 -6.96 -15.08 12.78
C VAL A 8 -5.72 -15.21 11.89
N LEU A 9 -5.00 -16.33 11.96
CA LEU A 9 -3.82 -16.56 11.12
C LEU A 9 -4.18 -16.57 9.62
N ASP A 10 -5.29 -17.22 9.25
CA ASP A 10 -5.79 -17.23 7.88
C ASP A 10 -6.12 -15.80 7.39
N ARG A 11 -6.75 -14.98 8.25
CA ARG A 11 -7.05 -13.58 7.93
C ARG A 11 -5.80 -12.71 7.81
N LEU A 12 -4.80 -12.93 8.67
CA LEU A 12 -3.52 -12.22 8.57
C LEU A 12 -2.79 -12.58 7.27
N GLU A 13 -2.79 -13.84 6.87
CA GLU A 13 -2.20 -14.26 5.59
C GLU A 13 -2.99 -13.71 4.39
N ALA A 14 -4.33 -13.64 4.46
CA ALA A 14 -5.14 -12.99 3.43
C ALA A 14 -4.79 -11.51 3.27
N ALA A 15 -4.65 -10.77 4.37
CA ALA A 15 -4.22 -9.38 4.37
C ALA A 15 -2.81 -9.21 3.76
N ARG A 16 -1.85 -10.06 4.14
CA ARG A 16 -0.51 -10.07 3.52
C ARG A 16 -0.57 -10.39 2.03
N GLY A 17 -1.45 -11.29 1.61
CA GLY A 17 -1.71 -11.59 0.21
C GLY A 17 -2.23 -10.37 -0.56
N ALA A 18 -3.14 -9.60 0.02
CA ALA A 18 -3.63 -8.35 -0.55
C ALA A 18 -2.50 -7.31 -0.69
N ILE A 19 -1.67 -7.15 0.35
CA ILE A 19 -0.49 -6.26 0.32
C ILE A 19 0.45 -6.64 -0.83
N LYS A 20 0.78 -7.94 -0.97
CA LYS A 20 1.65 -8.41 -2.08
C LYS A 20 1.05 -8.15 -3.45
N ARG A 21 -0.28 -8.26 -3.61
CA ARG A 21 -0.94 -7.92 -4.88
C ARG A 21 -0.87 -6.43 -5.18
N ALA A 22 -1.08 -5.59 -4.16
CA ALA A 22 -0.94 -4.14 -4.29
C ALA A 22 0.51 -3.75 -4.63
N ASP A 23 1.49 -4.35 -3.98
CA ASP A 23 2.92 -4.14 -4.26
C ASP A 23 3.29 -4.55 -5.69
N LYS A 24 2.78 -5.70 -6.14
CA LYS A 24 2.96 -6.17 -7.52
C LYS A 24 2.29 -5.26 -8.56
N ALA A 25 1.16 -4.63 -8.23
CA ALA A 25 0.55 -3.65 -9.12
C ALA A 25 1.49 -2.45 -9.34
N LEU A 26 2.18 -2.01 -8.27
CA LEU A 26 3.20 -0.97 -8.37
C LEU A 26 4.41 -1.40 -9.22
N ASP A 27 4.83 -2.67 -9.18
CA ASP A 27 5.87 -3.19 -10.09
C ASP A 27 5.46 -3.13 -11.57
N GLN A 28 4.16 -3.10 -11.84
CA GLN A 28 3.57 -3.12 -13.18
C GLN A 28 3.11 -1.73 -13.64
N ASP A 29 3.50 -0.67 -12.93
CA ASP A 29 3.05 0.72 -13.16
C ASP A 29 1.51 0.86 -13.10
N GLN A 30 0.85 0.00 -12.34
CA GLN A 30 -0.60 0.01 -12.15
C GLN A 30 -0.97 0.65 -10.80
N ALA A 31 -2.17 1.23 -10.75
CA ALA A 31 -2.73 1.72 -9.50
C ALA A 31 -3.00 0.53 -8.55
N PRO A 32 -2.43 0.51 -7.33
CA PRO A 32 -2.71 -0.54 -6.37
C PRO A 32 -4.14 -0.45 -5.84
N ASP A 33 -4.79 -1.60 -5.62
CA ASP A 33 -6.11 -1.66 -4.98
C ASP A 33 -5.98 -1.56 -3.45
N ILE A 34 -5.95 -0.32 -2.96
CA ILE A 34 -5.82 -0.03 -1.52
C ILE A 34 -7.06 -0.44 -0.74
N ARG A 35 -8.26 -0.38 -1.35
CA ARG A 35 -9.50 -0.75 -0.66
C ARG A 35 -9.53 -2.25 -0.35
N ALA A 36 -9.02 -3.08 -1.24
CA ALA A 36 -8.87 -4.51 -0.98
C ALA A 36 -7.90 -4.78 0.19
N VAL A 37 -6.81 -4.02 0.30
CA VAL A 37 -5.87 -4.12 1.43
C VAL A 37 -6.55 -3.71 2.74
N GLU A 38 -7.22 -2.55 2.77
CA GLU A 38 -7.96 -2.06 3.94
C GLU A 38 -9.00 -3.07 4.42
N THR A 39 -9.79 -3.62 3.48
CA THR A 39 -10.84 -4.60 3.79
C THR A 39 -10.26 -5.84 4.50
N GLU A 40 -9.18 -6.41 3.98
CA GLU A 40 -8.58 -7.61 4.60
C GLU A 40 -7.91 -7.30 5.94
N VAL A 41 -7.31 -6.12 6.09
CA VAL A 41 -6.75 -5.66 7.37
C VAL A 41 -7.84 -5.49 8.42
N ASP A 42 -8.97 -4.87 8.06
CA ASP A 42 -10.12 -4.70 8.95
C ASP A 42 -10.71 -6.05 9.38
N LEU A 43 -10.83 -6.99 8.46
CA LEU A 43 -11.29 -8.35 8.77
C LEU A 43 -10.31 -9.08 9.71
N ALA A 44 -9.01 -8.92 9.51
CA ALA A 44 -7.99 -9.49 10.40
C ALA A 44 -8.02 -8.85 11.79
N ALA A 45 -8.19 -7.52 11.87
CA ALA A 45 -8.33 -6.80 13.12
C ALA A 45 -9.59 -7.24 13.89
N ALA A 46 -10.72 -7.34 13.20
CA ALA A 46 -11.97 -7.82 13.78
C ALA A 46 -11.82 -9.24 14.34
N ALA A 47 -11.17 -10.14 13.60
CA ALA A 47 -10.92 -11.50 14.08
C ALA A 47 -10.01 -11.52 15.32
N ALA A 48 -8.99 -10.66 15.36
CA ALA A 48 -8.04 -10.57 16.47
C ALA A 48 -8.67 -10.09 17.79
N THR A 49 -9.78 -9.33 17.75
CA THR A 49 -10.50 -8.89 18.96
C THR A 49 -11.07 -10.04 19.81
N SER A 50 -11.24 -11.22 19.20
CA SER A 50 -11.82 -12.41 19.84
C SER A 50 -10.78 -13.39 20.41
N LEU A 51 -9.50 -13.01 20.40
CA LEU A 51 -8.41 -13.85 20.90
C LEU A 51 -8.29 -13.81 22.43
N ASP A 52 -8.05 -14.98 23.02
CA ASP A 52 -7.57 -15.06 24.40
C ASP A 52 -6.07 -14.70 24.49
N ALA A 53 -5.57 -14.52 25.71
CA ALA A 53 -4.20 -14.06 25.96
C ALA A 53 -3.11 -15.01 25.42
N ASN A 54 -3.36 -16.32 25.39
CA ASN A 54 -2.39 -17.29 24.87
C ASN A 54 -2.37 -17.24 23.34
N ALA A 55 -3.54 -17.26 22.71
CA ALA A 55 -3.65 -17.13 21.26
C ALA A 55 -3.13 -15.78 20.75
N ALA A 56 -3.35 -14.68 21.49
CA ALA A 56 -2.77 -13.37 21.17
C ALA A 56 -1.23 -13.37 21.23
N ARG A 57 -0.64 -14.10 22.18
CA ARG A 57 0.82 -14.24 22.27
C ARG A 57 1.39 -15.00 21.08
N GLU A 58 0.69 -16.03 20.63
CA GLU A 58 1.08 -16.85 19.47
C GLU A 58 0.93 -16.10 18.14
N THR A 59 -0.10 -15.27 17.97
CA THR A 59 -0.35 -14.50 16.74
C THR A 59 0.43 -13.19 16.67
N ARG A 60 0.98 -12.71 17.80
CA ARG A 60 1.75 -11.45 17.88
C ARG A 60 2.84 -11.30 16.81
N PRO A 61 3.69 -12.31 16.53
CA PRO A 61 4.71 -12.18 15.48
C PRO A 61 4.10 -11.94 14.09
N ALA A 62 2.99 -12.62 13.77
CA ALA A 62 2.31 -12.47 12.49
C ALA A 62 1.67 -11.07 12.35
N LEU A 63 1.08 -10.53 13.42
CA LEU A 63 0.58 -9.16 13.47
C LEU A 63 1.69 -8.12 13.25
N LEU A 64 2.85 -8.30 13.89
CA LEU A 64 3.99 -7.39 13.72
C LEU A 64 4.53 -7.43 12.29
N ASN A 65 4.59 -8.61 11.67
CA ASN A 65 4.96 -8.74 10.26
C ASN A 65 3.96 -8.05 9.34
N LEU A 66 2.66 -8.17 9.60
CA LEU A 66 1.64 -7.45 8.82
C LEU A 66 1.83 -5.93 8.91
N VAL A 67 2.12 -5.39 10.10
CA VAL A 67 2.40 -3.96 10.27
C VAL A 67 3.65 -3.53 9.51
N ALA A 68 4.71 -4.35 9.53
CA ALA A 68 5.91 -4.09 8.75
C ALA A 68 5.63 -4.08 7.24
N ASP A 69 4.85 -5.05 6.75
CA ASP A 69 4.44 -5.16 5.34
C ASP A 69 3.61 -3.92 4.91
N LEU A 70 2.67 -3.45 5.76
CA LEU A 70 1.89 -2.24 5.51
C LEU A 70 2.76 -0.98 5.44
N ASN A 71 3.72 -0.84 6.35
CA ASN A 71 4.65 0.30 6.36
C ASN A 71 5.54 0.32 5.11
N ALA A 72 6.00 -0.86 4.66
CA ALA A 72 6.77 -0.98 3.43
C ALA A 72 5.93 -0.56 2.20
N LEU A 73 4.69 -1.05 2.09
CA LEU A 73 3.78 -0.67 1.00
C LEU A 73 3.51 0.84 1.01
N HIS A 74 3.24 1.44 2.19
CA HIS A 74 3.04 2.88 2.32
C HIS A 74 4.26 3.65 1.80
N ALA A 75 5.46 3.30 2.26
CA ALA A 75 6.69 3.98 1.87
C ALA A 75 6.90 3.93 0.35
N ARG A 76 6.57 2.79 -0.26
CA ARG A 76 6.64 2.60 -1.71
C ARG A 76 5.63 3.46 -2.46
N ILE A 77 4.35 3.46 -2.07
CA ILE A 77 3.32 4.32 -2.67
C ILE A 77 3.73 5.79 -2.59
N LYS A 78 4.26 6.22 -1.44
CA LYS A 78 4.73 7.60 -1.25
C LYS A 78 5.86 7.95 -2.21
N LYS A 79 6.81 7.03 -2.43
CA LYS A 79 7.91 7.20 -3.37
C LYS A 79 7.41 7.37 -4.80
N GLU A 80 6.53 6.47 -5.26
CA GLU A 80 5.97 6.53 -6.62
C GLU A 80 5.14 7.80 -6.87
N ARG A 81 4.36 8.21 -5.87
CA ARG A 81 3.61 9.47 -5.93
C ARG A 81 4.53 10.68 -6.09
N ASN A 82 5.64 10.73 -5.36
CA ASN A 82 6.60 11.83 -5.46
C ASN A 82 7.27 11.85 -6.84
N ALA A 83 7.68 10.69 -7.35
CA ALA A 83 8.25 10.58 -8.71
C ALA A 83 7.27 11.08 -9.78
N THR A 84 5.99 10.71 -9.65
CA THR A 84 4.93 11.20 -10.55
C THR A 84 4.76 12.72 -10.47
N ALA A 85 4.78 13.28 -9.25
CA ALA A 85 4.68 14.73 -9.06
C ALA A 85 5.86 15.49 -9.68
N ASP A 86 7.08 14.96 -9.54
CA ASP A 86 8.29 15.54 -10.13
C ASP A 86 8.24 15.53 -11.67
N LEU A 87 7.76 14.43 -12.27
CA LEU A 87 7.54 14.34 -13.72
C LEU A 87 6.53 15.37 -14.22
N LEU A 88 5.40 15.55 -13.53
CA LEU A 88 4.39 16.56 -13.86
C LEU A 88 4.95 17.99 -13.73
N GLY A 89 5.76 18.25 -12.70
CA GLY A 89 6.45 19.53 -12.51
C GLY A 89 7.43 19.84 -13.64
N SER A 90 8.20 18.83 -14.07
CA SER A 90 9.13 18.92 -15.21
C SER A 90 8.38 19.22 -16.52
N LEU A 91 7.32 18.46 -16.83
CA LEU A 91 6.50 18.65 -18.02
C LEU A 91 5.85 20.05 -18.07
N SER A 92 5.32 20.54 -16.94
CA SER A 92 4.77 21.89 -16.83
C SER A 92 5.84 22.96 -17.12
N THR A 93 7.06 22.75 -16.64
CA THR A 93 8.19 23.65 -16.87
C THR A 93 8.63 23.64 -18.33
N GLN A 94 8.72 22.47 -18.96
CA GLN A 94 8.98 22.33 -20.39
C GLN A 94 7.90 23.05 -21.23
N ARG A 95 6.62 22.87 -20.91
CA ARG A 95 5.52 23.54 -21.61
C ARG A 95 5.63 25.07 -21.51
N ARG A 96 5.98 25.58 -20.33
CA ARG A 96 6.22 27.02 -20.13
C ARG A 96 7.40 27.52 -20.95
N ALA A 97 8.51 26.79 -20.99
CA ALA A 97 9.68 27.14 -21.80
C ALA A 97 9.34 27.19 -23.30
N VAL A 98 8.71 26.14 -23.85
CA VAL A 98 8.28 26.11 -25.27
C VAL A 98 7.33 27.27 -25.59
N SER A 99 6.36 27.54 -24.71
CA SER A 99 5.41 28.65 -24.91
C SER A 99 6.09 30.01 -24.89
N ALA A 100 7.13 30.19 -24.07
CA ALA A 100 7.91 31.42 -24.04
C ALA A 100 8.70 31.61 -25.34
N TYR A 101 9.35 30.55 -25.85
CA TYR A 101 10.05 30.58 -27.14
C TYR A 101 9.10 30.85 -28.31
N ALA A 102 7.94 30.20 -28.37
CA ALA A 102 6.96 30.38 -29.45
C ALA A 102 6.32 31.78 -29.50
N ARG A 103 6.41 32.56 -28.41
CA ARG A 103 5.89 33.93 -28.32
C ARG A 103 6.93 35.00 -28.67
N HIS A 104 8.17 34.63 -28.96
CA HIS A 104 9.14 35.58 -29.50
C HIS A 104 8.79 35.88 -30.97
N PRO A 105 8.43 37.14 -31.33
CA PRO A 105 7.98 37.46 -32.68
C PRO A 105 9.06 37.42 -33.76
N ASN A 106 10.32 37.13 -33.40
CA ASN A 106 11.49 37.21 -34.28
C ASN A 106 12.49 36.07 -34.01
N ALA A 107 12.04 34.81 -34.05
CA ALA A 107 12.92 33.66 -34.25
C ALA A 107 12.86 33.22 -35.72
#